data_AF-A0A377M411-F1
#
_entry.id   AF-A0A377M411-F1
#
_cell.length_a   1.000
_cell.length_b   1.000
_cell.length_c   1.000
_cell.angle_alpha   90.00
_cell.angle_beta   90.00
_cell.angle_gamma   90.00
#
_symmetry.space_group_name_H-M   'P 1'
#
loop_
_entity.id
_entity.type
_entity.pdbx_description
1 polymer ?
#
loop_
_entity_poly.entity_id
_entity_poly.type
_entity_poly.pdbx_seq_one_letter_code
_entity_poly.pdbx_strand_id
1 'polypeptide(L)'
;MPFGLHHIWNVPFQMQIGEFTNAAGQVFHGDIPRYMAGDPTAGKLSGGFLFKMYGLPAAAIAIWHSAKPENRAKVGGIMISAALTSFLTGITEPIEFSFMFVAPILYVIHAILAGLAFPICILLGMRDGTSFSHGLIDFIVLSGNSSKLWLFPIVGACYAVVYYTIFRVLIKALDLKTPGREDATEDSKAGATSEMAPALVAAFGGKENITNLDACITRLRVSVADVAKVDQPV
;
A
#
# COMPACT_ATOMS: atom_id res chain seq x y z
N MET A 1 -2.78 5.28 8.80
CA MET A 1 -3.47 4.60 7.69
C MET A 1 -4.75 3.85 8.10
N PRO A 2 -4.77 2.92 9.09
CA PRO A 2 -5.84 1.91 9.24
C PRO A 2 -7.26 2.47 9.38
N PHE A 3 -7.42 3.68 9.91
CA PHE A 3 -8.71 4.32 10.15
C PHE A 3 -9.09 5.36 9.09
N GLY A 4 -8.34 5.48 7.98
CA GLY A 4 -8.58 6.51 6.95
C GLY A 4 -8.26 7.96 7.37
N LEU A 5 -8.04 8.21 8.67
CA LEU A 5 -7.77 9.54 9.23
C LEU A 5 -6.52 10.25 8.67
N HIS A 6 -5.65 9.52 7.99
CA HIS A 6 -4.44 10.06 7.39
C HIS A 6 -4.74 11.09 6.28
N HIS A 7 -5.89 11.00 5.59
CA HIS A 7 -6.29 12.02 4.62
C HIS A 7 -6.54 13.39 5.28
N ILE A 8 -7.17 13.41 6.46
CA ILE A 8 -7.40 14.64 7.23
C ILE A 8 -6.07 15.29 7.61
N TRP A 9 -5.09 14.47 7.99
CA TRP A 9 -3.75 14.95 8.35
C TRP A 9 -2.93 15.43 7.14
N ASN A 10 -3.05 14.78 5.99
CA ASN A 10 -2.23 15.09 4.81
C ASN A 10 -2.65 16.38 4.11
N VAL A 11 -3.96 16.65 4.01
CA VAL A 11 -4.52 17.78 3.24
C VAL A 11 -3.93 19.14 3.64
N PRO A 12 -3.76 19.49 4.94
CA PRO A 12 -3.11 20.73 5.33
C PRO A 12 -1.73 20.94 4.69
N PHE A 13 -0.87 19.91 4.71
CA PHE A 13 0.49 20.03 4.16
C PHE A 13 0.50 20.00 2.63
N GLN A 14 -0.37 19.19 2.02
CA GLN A 14 -0.45 19.05 0.58
C GLN A 14 -1.04 20.28 -0.11
N MET A 15 -2.07 20.90 0.49
CA MET A 15 -2.94 21.87 -0.19
C MET A 15 -3.07 23.24 0.49
N GLN A 16 -2.61 23.42 1.73
CA GLN A 16 -2.89 24.65 2.49
C GLN A 16 -1.63 25.33 3.04
N ILE A 17 -0.67 24.59 3.58
CA ILE A 17 0.47 25.15 4.31
C ILE A 17 1.51 25.76 3.37
N GLY A 18 1.88 27.00 3.69
CA GLY A 18 2.85 27.80 2.95
C GLY A 18 2.27 28.42 1.68
N GLU A 19 2.96 29.43 1.17
CA GLU A 19 2.48 30.32 0.11
C GLU A 19 3.56 30.52 -0.95
N PHE A 20 3.15 30.64 -2.21
CA PHE A 20 4.01 31.06 -3.33
C PHE A 20 3.23 31.94 -4.29
N THR A 21 3.76 33.11 -4.61
CA THR A 21 3.23 33.99 -5.68
C THR A 21 4.07 33.83 -6.93
N ASN A 22 3.45 33.44 -8.05
CA ASN A 22 4.17 33.32 -9.31
C ASN A 22 4.36 34.69 -10.01
N ALA A 23 5.09 34.70 -11.13
CA ALA A 23 5.35 35.92 -11.90
C ALA A 23 4.09 36.62 -12.44
N ALA A 24 2.95 35.91 -12.54
CA ALA A 24 1.67 36.46 -12.95
C ALA A 24 0.84 37.03 -11.77
N GLY A 25 1.39 37.03 -10.55
CA GLY A 25 0.71 37.51 -9.35
C GLY A 25 -0.31 36.51 -8.77
N GLN A 26 -0.35 35.27 -9.26
CA GLN A 26 -1.24 34.24 -8.73
C GLN A 26 -0.64 33.61 -7.48
N VAL A 27 -1.45 33.40 -6.44
CA VAL A 27 -1.04 32.85 -5.15
C VAL A 27 -1.42 31.38 -5.04
N PHE A 28 -0.46 30.53 -4.70
CA PHE A 28 -0.62 29.08 -4.53
C PHE A 28 -0.31 28.67 -3.09
N HIS A 29 -1.10 27.74 -2.57
CA HIS A 29 -0.99 27.22 -1.19
C HIS A 29 -0.73 25.72 -1.19
N GLY A 30 0.00 25.22 -0.19
CA GLY A 30 0.32 23.79 -0.05
C GLY A 30 1.44 23.29 -0.96
N ASP A 31 2.08 22.19 -0.57
CA ASP A 31 3.26 21.66 -1.28
C ASP A 31 2.97 21.29 -2.75
N ILE A 32 1.79 20.71 -3.05
CA ILE A 32 1.44 20.24 -4.40
C ILE A 32 1.22 21.43 -5.35
N PRO A 33 0.28 22.38 -5.09
CA PRO A 33 0.05 23.48 -6.01
C PRO A 33 1.27 24.39 -6.16
N ARG A 34 2.03 24.61 -5.07
CA ARG A 34 3.27 25.39 -5.13
C ARG A 34 4.33 24.73 -6.01
N TYR A 35 4.52 23.41 -5.90
CA TYR A 35 5.43 22.68 -6.77
C TYR A 35 4.99 22.75 -8.24
N MET A 36 3.70 22.58 -8.52
CA MET A 36 3.15 22.68 -9.88
C MET A 36 3.33 24.10 -10.47
N ALA A 37 3.26 25.14 -9.63
CA ALA A 37 3.50 26.52 -10.01
C ALA A 37 4.99 26.89 -10.17
N GLY A 38 5.92 25.96 -9.91
CA GLY A 38 7.35 26.16 -10.08
C GLY A 38 8.08 26.70 -8.85
N ASP A 39 7.50 26.61 -7.65
CA ASP A 39 8.15 27.04 -6.41
C ASP A 39 9.40 26.18 -6.11
N PRO A 40 10.62 26.75 -6.16
CA PRO A 40 11.87 26.03 -5.89
C PRO A 40 12.05 25.65 -4.42
N THR A 41 11.06 25.94 -3.55
CA THR A 41 11.02 25.56 -2.12
C THR A 41 9.95 24.53 -1.76
N ALA A 42 9.03 24.18 -2.68
CA ALA A 42 8.00 23.14 -2.53
C ALA A 42 8.50 21.71 -2.86
N GLY A 43 7.63 20.73 -3.12
CA GLY A 43 8.05 19.35 -3.43
C GLY A 43 8.83 18.66 -2.31
N LYS A 44 8.53 19.01 -1.05
CA LYS A 44 9.21 18.43 0.13
C LYS A 44 8.62 17.10 0.55
N LEU A 45 7.45 16.73 0.02
CA LEU A 45 6.77 15.48 0.33
C LEU A 45 7.34 14.26 -0.43
N SER A 46 8.41 14.41 -1.21
CA SER A 46 8.97 13.36 -2.07
C SER A 46 9.53 12.12 -1.35
N GLY A 47 9.60 12.12 -0.01
CA GLY A 47 9.87 10.90 0.77
C GLY A 47 8.89 9.77 0.47
N GLY A 48 7.65 10.10 0.07
CA GLY A 48 6.64 9.13 -0.36
C GLY A 48 7.14 8.14 -1.41
N PHE A 49 7.94 8.60 -2.38
CA PHE A 49 8.46 7.76 -3.46
C PHE A 49 9.39 6.65 -2.93
N LEU A 50 10.23 6.93 -1.93
CA LEU A 50 11.20 5.95 -1.44
C LEU A 50 10.53 4.71 -0.86
N PHE A 51 9.59 4.87 0.07
CA PHE A 51 8.97 3.71 0.69
C PHE A 51 7.88 3.07 -0.18
N LYS A 52 7.21 3.80 -1.07
CA LYS A 52 6.14 3.25 -1.90
C LYS A 52 6.64 2.53 -3.16
N MET A 53 7.69 3.05 -3.79
CA MET A 53 8.28 2.44 -4.98
C MET A 53 9.38 1.42 -4.63
N TYR A 54 10.02 1.54 -3.47
CA TYR A 54 11.16 0.68 -3.13
C TYR A 54 10.95 -0.10 -1.83
N GLY A 55 10.67 0.61 -0.73
CA GLY A 55 10.56 -0.01 0.61
C GLY A 55 9.49 -1.11 0.71
N LEU A 56 8.24 -0.77 0.42
CA LEU A 56 7.10 -1.69 0.51
C LEU A 56 7.14 -2.83 -0.50
N PRO A 57 7.51 -2.62 -1.78
CA PRO A 57 7.81 -3.72 -2.68
C PRO A 57 8.88 -4.67 -2.12
N ALA A 58 9.93 -4.15 -1.50
CA ALA A 58 10.96 -4.98 -0.87
C ALA A 58 10.45 -5.73 0.37
N ALA A 59 9.57 -5.11 1.18
CA ALA A 59 8.88 -5.79 2.28
C ALA A 59 7.95 -6.90 1.77
N ALA A 60 7.23 -6.68 0.66
CA ALA A 60 6.37 -7.70 0.04
C ALA A 60 7.20 -8.91 -0.42
N ILE A 61 8.38 -8.68 -1.00
CA ILE A 61 9.35 -9.75 -1.34
C ILE A 61 9.85 -10.46 -0.07
N ALA A 62 10.14 -9.71 1.01
CA ALA A 62 10.57 -10.30 2.28
C ALA A 62 9.48 -11.20 2.90
N ILE A 63 8.21 -10.80 2.84
CA ILE A 63 7.06 -11.60 3.27
C ILE A 63 6.96 -12.86 2.40
N TRP A 64 6.98 -12.72 1.08
CA TRP A 64 6.92 -13.85 0.15
C TRP A 64 8.03 -14.87 0.42
N HIS A 65 9.28 -14.43 0.51
CA HIS A 65 10.39 -15.33 0.77
C HIS A 65 10.27 -16.02 2.14
N SER A 66 9.53 -15.44 3.08
CA SER A 66 9.41 -15.93 4.47
C SER A 66 8.23 -16.89 4.66
N ALA A 67 7.35 -17.03 3.67
CA ALA A 67 6.28 -18.00 3.64
C ALA A 67 6.81 -19.45 3.62
N LYS A 68 6.03 -20.36 4.20
CA LYS A 68 6.27 -21.81 4.17
C LYS A 68 6.31 -22.30 2.72
N PRO A 69 7.18 -23.28 2.37
CA PRO A 69 7.37 -23.73 0.99
C PRO A 69 6.07 -24.02 0.23
N GLU A 70 5.12 -24.68 0.89
CA GLU A 70 3.80 -25.04 0.39
C GLU A 70 2.92 -23.83 0.03
N ASN A 71 3.13 -22.69 0.69
CA ASN A 71 2.34 -21.46 0.50
C ASN A 71 3.02 -20.42 -0.41
N ARG A 72 4.30 -20.62 -0.79
CA ARG A 72 5.10 -19.61 -1.50
C ARG A 72 4.53 -19.19 -2.84
N ALA A 73 3.91 -20.11 -3.60
CA ALA A 73 3.32 -19.76 -4.89
C ALA A 73 2.12 -18.81 -4.71
N LYS A 74 1.22 -19.14 -3.77
CA LYS A 74 0.05 -18.32 -3.42
C LYS A 74 0.48 -16.94 -2.90
N VAL A 75 1.35 -16.91 -1.89
CA VAL A 75 1.80 -15.64 -1.28
C VAL A 75 2.58 -14.80 -2.29
N GLY A 76 3.42 -15.42 -3.12
CA GLY A 76 4.17 -14.74 -4.17
C GLY A 76 3.27 -14.00 -5.15
N GLY A 77 2.21 -14.66 -5.65
CA GLY A 77 1.24 -14.02 -6.54
C GLY A 77 0.57 -12.79 -5.91
N ILE A 78 0.12 -12.91 -4.65
CA ILE A 78 -0.53 -11.81 -3.92
C ILE A 78 0.45 -10.66 -3.69
N MET A 79 1.66 -10.97 -3.18
CA MET A 79 2.67 -9.96 -2.84
C MET A 79 3.23 -9.24 -4.06
N ILE A 80 3.43 -9.93 -5.19
CA ILE A 80 3.88 -9.30 -6.44
C ILE A 80 2.81 -8.33 -6.97
N SER A 81 1.54 -8.75 -6.97
CA SER A 81 0.44 -7.88 -7.42
C SER A 81 0.31 -6.63 -6.54
N ALA A 82 0.38 -6.82 -5.21
CA ALA A 82 0.36 -5.73 -4.24
C ALA A 82 1.57 -4.79 -4.38
N ALA A 83 2.78 -5.35 -4.58
CA ALA A 83 4.01 -4.61 -4.82
C ALA A 83 3.94 -3.78 -6.11
N LEU A 84 3.43 -4.36 -7.20
CA LEU A 84 3.25 -3.66 -8.46
C LEU A 84 2.25 -2.51 -8.32
N THR A 85 1.16 -2.73 -7.59
CA THR A 85 0.18 -1.68 -7.28
C THR A 85 0.82 -0.51 -6.53
N SER A 86 1.54 -0.80 -5.44
CA SER A 86 2.27 0.22 -4.68
C SER A 86 3.31 0.95 -5.54
N PHE A 87 4.05 0.22 -6.36
CA PHE A 87 5.07 0.80 -7.22
C PHE A 87 4.49 1.75 -8.27
N LEU A 88 3.42 1.33 -8.97
CA LEU A 88 2.85 2.11 -10.06
C LEU A 88 2.02 3.29 -9.58
N THR A 89 1.14 3.06 -8.60
CA THR A 89 0.11 4.04 -8.18
C THR A 89 0.41 4.67 -6.83
N GLY A 90 1.29 4.08 -6.02
CA GLY A 90 1.54 4.50 -4.64
C GLY A 90 0.49 4.03 -3.64
N ILE A 91 -0.45 3.17 -4.02
CA ILE A 91 -1.44 2.57 -3.11
C ILE A 91 -0.76 1.44 -2.32
N THR A 92 -0.70 1.58 -1.00
CA THR A 92 0.11 0.73 -0.11
C THR A 92 -0.72 -0.28 0.68
N GLU A 93 -2.02 -0.04 0.78
CA GLU A 93 -2.95 -0.81 1.60
C GLU A 93 -2.92 -2.32 1.33
N PRO A 94 -2.85 -2.80 0.07
CA PRO A 94 -2.77 -4.25 -0.18
C PRO A 94 -1.56 -4.93 0.46
N ILE A 95 -0.45 -4.22 0.64
CA ILE A 95 0.75 -4.73 1.31
C ILE A 95 0.61 -4.54 2.82
N GLU A 96 0.25 -3.33 3.27
CA GLU A 96 0.18 -3.00 4.70
C GLU A 96 -0.84 -3.86 5.45
N PHE A 97 -2.03 -4.07 4.87
CA PHE A 97 -3.08 -4.87 5.49
C PHE A 97 -2.71 -6.35 5.61
N SER A 98 -1.76 -6.82 4.80
CA SER A 98 -1.30 -8.20 4.85
C SER A 98 -0.54 -8.54 6.13
N PHE A 99 0.04 -7.54 6.82
CA PHE A 99 0.83 -7.78 8.04
C PHE A 99 0.41 -6.92 9.24
N MET A 100 -0.30 -5.80 9.05
CA MET A 100 -0.59 -4.85 10.12
C MET A 100 -1.34 -5.46 11.32
N PHE A 101 -2.26 -6.38 11.06
CA PHE A 101 -3.07 -7.02 12.11
C PHE A 101 -2.40 -8.26 12.72
N VAL A 102 -1.64 -9.00 11.91
CA VAL A 102 -0.99 -10.26 12.33
C VAL A 102 0.41 -10.05 12.91
N ALA A 103 1.08 -8.96 12.53
CA ALA A 103 2.42 -8.60 12.97
C ALA A 103 2.53 -7.08 13.23
N PRO A 104 1.88 -6.54 14.29
CA PRO A 104 1.84 -5.11 14.57
C PRO A 104 3.23 -4.46 14.71
N ILE A 105 4.22 -5.21 15.18
CA ILE A 105 5.62 -4.74 15.30
C ILE A 105 6.17 -4.31 13.93
N LEU A 106 5.89 -5.07 12.87
CA LEU A 106 6.32 -4.69 11.52
C LEU A 106 5.64 -3.40 11.06
N TYR A 107 4.40 -3.14 11.50
CA TYR A 107 3.69 -1.91 11.17
C TYR A 107 4.28 -0.69 11.86
N VAL A 108 4.66 -0.80 13.14
CA VAL A 108 5.35 0.27 13.86
C VAL A 108 6.70 0.59 13.19
N ILE A 109 7.48 -0.45 12.85
CA ILE A 109 8.76 -0.28 12.15
C ILE A 109 8.56 0.35 10.77
N HIS A 110 7.57 -0.12 10.00
CA HIS A 110 7.22 0.48 8.73
C HIS A 110 6.82 1.96 8.88
N ALA A 111 6.04 2.32 9.89
CA ALA A 111 5.65 3.72 10.13
C ALA A 111 6.87 4.62 10.40
N ILE A 112 7.83 4.13 11.18
CA ILE A 112 9.10 4.85 11.44
C ILE A 112 9.89 5.01 10.14
N LEU A 113 10.07 3.92 9.39
CA LEU A 113 10.81 3.95 8.12
C LEU A 113 10.08 4.84 7.08
N ALA A 114 8.76 4.77 6.96
CA ALA A 114 8.01 5.65 6.07
C ALA A 114 8.19 7.12 6.47
N GLY A 115 8.16 7.42 7.77
CA GLY A 115 8.42 8.76 8.30
C GLY A 115 9.83 9.27 8.01
N LEU A 116 10.85 8.43 8.13
CA LEU A 116 12.26 8.78 7.86
C LEU A 116 12.56 9.07 6.38
N ALA A 117 11.75 8.55 5.46
CA ALA A 117 11.93 8.79 4.04
C ALA A 117 11.82 10.28 3.67
N PHE A 118 10.93 11.03 4.33
CA PHE A 118 10.72 12.46 4.09
C PHE A 118 11.95 13.32 4.43
N PRO A 119 12.50 13.30 5.67
CA PRO A 119 13.69 14.06 5.98
C PRO A 119 14.91 13.61 5.17
N ILE A 120 15.03 12.33 4.79
CA ILE A 120 16.12 11.87 3.90
C ILE A 120 16.06 12.62 2.56
N CYS A 121 14.90 12.64 1.90
CA CYS A 121 14.74 13.38 0.64
C CYS A 121 15.01 14.88 0.81
N ILE A 122 14.48 15.49 1.88
CA ILE A 122 14.69 16.92 2.18
C ILE A 122 16.17 17.24 2.37
N LEU A 123 16.89 16.48 3.18
CA LEU A 123 18.32 16.70 3.48
C LEU A 123 19.20 16.49 2.25
N LEU A 124 18.85 15.52 1.39
CA LEU A 124 19.55 15.29 0.13
C LEU A 124 19.14 16.28 -0.97
N GLY A 125 18.13 17.12 -0.75
CA GLY A 125 17.59 18.06 -1.74
C GLY A 125 16.89 17.34 -2.90
N MET A 126 16.39 16.13 -2.68
CA MET A 126 15.61 15.35 -3.62
C MET A 126 14.17 15.82 -3.61
N ARG A 127 13.69 16.31 -4.76
CA ARG A 127 12.37 16.90 -4.89
C ARG A 127 11.71 16.44 -6.17
N ASP A 128 10.44 16.13 -6.07
CA ASP A 128 9.60 15.74 -7.19
C ASP A 128 8.12 15.94 -6.82
N GLY A 129 7.28 16.05 -7.85
CA GLY A 129 5.86 16.35 -7.73
C GLY A 129 5.03 15.11 -7.48
N THR A 130 3.96 15.26 -6.69
CA THR A 130 2.96 14.22 -6.47
C THR A 130 1.58 14.82 -6.71
N SER A 131 0.63 14.00 -7.17
CA SER A 131 -0.78 14.38 -7.28
C SER A 131 -1.67 13.46 -6.46
N PHE A 132 -1.37 12.16 -6.47
CA PHE A 132 -2.18 11.17 -5.79
C PHE A 132 -1.43 10.51 -4.63
N SER A 133 -0.39 9.72 -4.93
CA SER A 133 0.20 8.86 -3.91
C SER A 133 1.67 8.53 -4.14
N HIS A 134 2.42 9.29 -4.93
CA HIS A 134 3.86 9.08 -5.11
C HIS A 134 4.22 7.70 -5.71
N GLY A 135 3.40 7.23 -6.66
CA GLY A 135 3.73 6.08 -7.50
C GLY A 135 4.62 6.47 -8.69
N LEU A 136 5.11 5.48 -9.44
CA LEU A 136 5.91 5.70 -10.65
C LEU A 136 5.20 6.61 -11.66
N ILE A 137 3.87 6.53 -11.76
CA ILE A 137 3.11 7.39 -12.69
C ILE A 137 3.27 8.86 -12.29
N ASP A 138 3.10 9.19 -11.00
CA ASP A 138 3.32 10.54 -10.48
C ASP A 138 4.78 10.97 -10.74
N PHE A 139 5.73 10.09 -10.43
CA PHE A 139 7.18 10.33 -10.57
C PHE A 139 7.58 10.73 -11.99
N ILE A 140 7.02 10.06 -13.00
CA ILE A 140 7.34 10.37 -14.40
C ILE A 140 6.61 11.64 -14.84
N VAL A 141 5.30 11.71 -14.61
CA VAL A 141 4.44 12.76 -15.17
C VAL A 141 4.70 14.13 -14.52
N LEU A 142 5.09 14.15 -13.25
CA LEU A 142 5.25 15.39 -12.47
C LEU A 142 6.71 15.79 -12.25
N SER A 143 7.64 15.20 -13.00
CA SER A 143 9.08 15.46 -12.91
C SER A 143 9.55 16.82 -13.44
N GLY A 144 8.66 17.61 -14.04
CA GLY A 144 9.02 18.85 -14.76
C GLY A 144 9.77 19.90 -13.91
N ASN A 145 9.47 20.01 -12.61
CA ASN A 145 10.12 20.93 -11.67
C ASN A 145 10.99 20.20 -10.64
N SER A 146 11.39 18.95 -10.94
CA SER A 146 12.09 18.08 -9.99
C SER A 146 13.53 18.54 -9.75
N SER A 147 14.12 18.09 -8.64
CA SER A 147 15.53 18.29 -8.32
C SER A 147 16.15 16.97 -7.91
N LYS A 148 17.34 16.69 -8.46
CA LYS A 148 18.13 15.48 -8.20
C LYS A 148 17.32 14.18 -8.40
N LEU A 149 16.48 14.13 -9.43
CA LEU A 149 15.64 12.97 -9.77
C LEU A 149 16.44 11.67 -9.89
N TRP A 150 17.69 11.76 -10.38
CA TRP A 150 18.61 10.63 -10.53
C TRP A 150 19.01 9.96 -9.20
N LEU A 151 18.86 10.64 -8.04
CA LEU A 151 19.14 10.05 -6.73
C LEU A 151 18.03 9.10 -6.26
N PHE A 152 16.78 9.26 -6.74
CA PHE A 152 15.66 8.40 -6.32
C PHE A 152 15.89 6.91 -6.57
N PRO A 153 16.35 6.44 -7.75
CA PRO A 153 16.66 5.03 -7.93
C PRO A 153 17.83 4.53 -7.06
N ILE A 154 18.83 5.37 -6.80
CA ILE A 154 20.01 5.00 -6.00
C ILE A 154 19.62 4.87 -4.52
N VAL A 155 19.07 5.94 -3.95
CA VAL A 155 18.63 5.99 -2.54
C VAL A 155 17.47 5.02 -2.32
N GLY A 156 16.55 4.92 -3.27
CA GLY A 156 15.46 3.95 -3.27
C GLY A 156 15.95 2.51 -3.23
N ALA A 157 16.95 2.14 -4.03
CA ALA A 157 17.55 0.80 -3.97
C ALA A 157 18.18 0.53 -2.59
N CYS A 158 18.90 1.49 -2.01
CA CYS A 158 19.39 1.38 -0.62
C CYS A 158 18.24 1.20 0.37
N TYR A 159 17.13 1.93 0.18
CA TYR A 159 15.93 1.84 1.02
C TYR A 159 15.26 0.46 0.92
N ALA A 160 15.18 -0.11 -0.29
CA ALA A 160 14.70 -1.46 -0.52
C ALA A 160 15.55 -2.49 0.25
N VAL A 161 16.88 -2.37 0.22
CA VAL A 161 17.77 -3.27 0.97
C VAL A 161 17.52 -3.17 2.48
N VAL A 162 17.34 -1.97 3.01
CA VAL A 162 17.01 -1.74 4.43
C VAL A 162 15.67 -2.38 4.78
N TYR A 163 14.61 -2.09 4.03
CA TYR A 163 13.28 -2.67 4.24
C TYR A 163 13.30 -4.19 4.16
N TYR A 164 13.87 -4.75 3.11
CA TYR A 164 13.95 -6.20 2.92
C TYR A 164 14.66 -6.86 4.10
N THR A 165 15.84 -6.34 4.47
CA THR A 165 16.65 -6.91 5.55
C THR A 165 15.91 -6.87 6.88
N ILE A 166 15.35 -5.71 7.26
CA ILE A 166 14.64 -5.55 8.53
C ILE A 166 13.42 -6.47 8.58
N PHE A 167 12.57 -6.46 7.55
CA PHE A 167 11.38 -7.31 7.51
C PHE A 167 11.78 -8.78 7.57
N ARG A 168 12.72 -9.21 6.73
CA ARG A 168 13.18 -10.61 6.65
C ARG A 168 13.74 -11.11 7.97
N VAL A 169 14.56 -10.29 8.64
CA VAL A 169 15.18 -10.64 9.92
C VAL A 169 14.12 -10.70 11.02
N LEU A 170 13.27 -9.69 11.16
CA LEU A 170 12.24 -9.67 12.22
C LEU A 170 11.21 -10.78 12.04
N ILE A 171 10.76 -11.05 10.81
CA ILE A 171 9.82 -12.15 10.53
C ILE A 171 10.39 -13.48 10.99
N LYS A 172 11.68 -13.74 10.72
CA LYS A 172 12.32 -15.00 11.12
C LYS A 172 12.70 -15.05 12.59
N ALA A 173 13.24 -13.98 13.15
CA ALA A 173 13.77 -13.95 14.52
C ALA A 173 12.66 -13.99 15.57
N LEU A 174 11.51 -13.37 15.28
CA LEU A 174 10.36 -13.29 16.19
C LEU A 174 9.24 -14.27 15.82
N ASP A 175 9.48 -15.15 14.85
CA ASP A 175 8.48 -16.05 14.25
C ASP A 175 7.12 -15.39 13.95
N LEU A 176 7.16 -14.24 13.27
CA LEU A 176 5.95 -13.48 12.98
C LEU A 176 5.06 -14.23 11.98
N LYS A 177 3.76 -14.30 12.26
CA LYS A 177 2.76 -15.00 11.42
C LYS A 177 2.30 -14.12 10.23
N THR A 178 3.25 -13.69 9.41
CA THR A 178 2.96 -13.02 8.13
C THR A 178 2.32 -14.00 7.14
N PRO A 179 1.65 -13.52 6.07
CA PRO A 179 0.96 -14.39 5.10
C PRO A 179 1.78 -15.59 4.64
N GLY A 180 1.19 -16.78 4.75
CA GLY A 180 1.79 -18.08 4.43
C GLY A 180 2.71 -18.65 5.50
N ARG A 181 2.77 -18.07 6.70
CA ARG A 181 3.46 -18.60 7.90
C ARG A 181 2.49 -19.09 8.98
N GLU A 182 1.19 -18.99 8.75
CA GLU A 182 0.14 -19.51 9.62
C GLU A 182 0.26 -21.03 9.75
N ASP A 183 -0.17 -21.58 10.88
CA ASP A 183 -0.20 -23.02 11.08
C ASP A 183 -1.45 -23.62 10.40
N ALA A 184 -1.35 -24.84 9.88
CA ALA A 184 -2.39 -25.43 9.02
C ALA A 184 -3.78 -25.52 9.70
N THR A 185 -3.81 -25.47 11.04
CA THR A 185 -5.04 -25.43 11.84
C THR A 185 -5.70 -24.04 11.90
N GLU A 186 -4.98 -22.97 11.57
CA GLU A 186 -5.49 -21.58 11.54
C GLU A 186 -6.08 -21.19 10.18
N ASP A 187 -5.69 -21.84 9.08
CA ASP A 187 -6.32 -21.65 7.76
C ASP A 187 -7.83 -21.96 7.78
N SER A 188 -8.28 -22.80 8.72
CA SER A 188 -9.72 -23.09 8.94
C SER A 188 -10.46 -22.02 9.75
N LYS A 189 -9.76 -21.03 10.32
CA LYS A 189 -10.35 -19.95 11.13
C LYS A 189 -10.27 -18.56 10.49
N ALA A 190 -9.36 -18.35 9.53
CA ALA A 190 -9.14 -17.06 8.90
C ALA A 190 -9.98 -16.82 7.62
N GLY A 191 -10.74 -17.81 7.15
CA GLY A 191 -11.61 -17.70 5.98
C GLY A 191 -13.08 -17.85 6.34
N ALA A 192 -13.73 -16.73 6.68
CA ALA A 192 -15.07 -16.69 7.28
C ALA A 192 -15.13 -17.46 8.61
N THR A 193 -16.00 -17.04 9.53
CA THR A 193 -16.47 -17.97 10.55
C THR A 193 -16.92 -19.22 9.80
N SER A 194 -16.46 -20.41 10.19
CA SER A 194 -16.80 -21.69 9.54
C SER A 194 -18.33 -21.90 9.37
N GLU A 195 -19.14 -21.06 10.01
CA GLU A 195 -20.60 -21.01 9.93
C GLU A 195 -21.15 -19.99 8.89
N MET A 196 -20.42 -18.91 8.57
CA MET A 196 -20.87 -17.91 7.59
C MET A 196 -20.84 -18.44 6.15
N ALA A 197 -19.83 -19.23 5.77
CA ALA A 197 -19.76 -19.76 4.40
C ALA A 197 -20.94 -20.72 4.09
N PRO A 198 -21.29 -21.69 4.96
CA PRO A 198 -22.50 -22.48 4.79
C PRO A 198 -23.79 -21.64 4.79
N ALA A 199 -23.89 -20.65 5.68
CA ALA A 199 -25.05 -19.76 5.77
C ALA A 199 -25.23 -18.91 4.49
N LEU A 200 -24.15 -18.39 3.92
CA LEU A 200 -24.17 -17.65 2.65
C LEU A 200 -24.56 -18.56 1.49
N VAL A 201 -24.02 -19.77 1.42
CA VAL A 201 -24.41 -20.74 0.37
C VAL A 201 -25.89 -21.09 0.48
N ALA A 202 -26.42 -21.28 1.69
CA ALA A 202 -27.85 -21.49 1.91
C ALA A 202 -28.66 -20.25 1.49
N ALA A 203 -28.23 -19.05 1.88
CA ALA A 203 -28.89 -17.79 1.52
C ALA A 203 -28.90 -17.53 0.00
N PHE A 204 -27.92 -18.02 -0.76
CA PHE A 204 -27.94 -17.93 -2.23
C PHE A 204 -28.75 -19.04 -2.92
N GLY A 205 -29.57 -19.80 -2.19
CA GLY A 205 -30.42 -20.86 -2.76
C GLY A 205 -29.73 -22.22 -2.90
N GLY A 206 -28.63 -22.42 -2.18
CA GLY A 206 -27.82 -23.63 -2.20
C GLY A 206 -26.74 -23.63 -3.28
N LYS A 207 -25.80 -24.57 -3.17
CA LYS A 207 -24.64 -24.71 -4.08
C LYS A 207 -25.06 -24.80 -5.55
N GLU A 208 -26.16 -25.49 -5.83
CA GLU A 208 -26.64 -25.72 -7.19
C GLU A 208 -27.24 -24.48 -7.85
N ASN A 209 -27.59 -23.46 -7.05
CA ASN A 209 -28.09 -22.20 -7.56
C ASN A 209 -26.96 -21.22 -7.91
N ILE A 210 -25.71 -21.45 -7.45
CA ILE A 210 -24.58 -20.56 -7.70
C ILE A 210 -23.88 -20.96 -9.00
N THR A 211 -23.88 -20.05 -9.99
CA THR A 211 -23.28 -20.30 -11.32
C THR A 211 -21.87 -19.76 -11.45
N ASN A 212 -21.54 -18.68 -10.74
CA ASN A 212 -20.19 -18.12 -10.70
C ASN A 212 -19.92 -17.44 -9.35
N LEU A 213 -18.67 -17.49 -8.89
CA LEU A 213 -18.21 -16.87 -7.66
C LEU A 213 -16.84 -16.22 -7.89
N ASP A 214 -16.84 -14.90 -7.95
CA ASP A 214 -15.62 -14.09 -8.14
C ASP A 214 -15.39 -13.21 -6.91
N ALA A 215 -14.16 -13.16 -6.41
CA ALA A 215 -13.81 -12.31 -5.28
C ALA A 215 -12.65 -11.38 -5.65
N CYS A 216 -12.83 -10.08 -5.42
CA CYS A 216 -11.73 -9.14 -5.29
C CYS A 216 -11.62 -8.64 -3.83
N ILE A 217 -10.56 -7.90 -3.52
CA ILE A 217 -10.14 -7.55 -2.14
C ILE A 217 -11.31 -7.05 -1.26
N THR A 218 -12.27 -6.32 -1.82
CA THR A 218 -13.41 -5.74 -1.08
C THR A 218 -14.79 -6.16 -1.58
N ARG A 219 -14.88 -7.01 -2.61
CA ARG A 219 -16.16 -7.38 -3.22
C ARG A 219 -16.18 -8.83 -3.62
N LEU A 220 -17.16 -9.54 -3.08
CA LEU A 220 -17.60 -10.84 -3.57
C LEU A 220 -18.71 -10.61 -4.61
N ARG A 221 -18.58 -11.20 -5.79
CA ARG A 221 -19.59 -11.26 -6.84
C ARG A 221 -20.08 -12.69 -6.92
N VAL A 222 -21.39 -12.87 -6.79
CA VAL A 222 -22.05 -14.17 -6.88
C VAL A 222 -23.09 -14.07 -7.98
N SER A 223 -22.97 -14.94 -8.97
CA SER A 223 -24.02 -15.13 -9.98
C SER A 223 -24.85 -16.34 -9.59
N VAL A 224 -26.17 -16.22 -9.69
CA VAL A 224 -27.11 -17.30 -9.40
C VAL A 224 -27.93 -17.66 -10.64
N ALA A 225 -28.40 -18.91 -10.71
CA ALA A 225 -29.28 -19.39 -11.77
C ALA A 225 -30.71 -18.87 -11.59
N ASP A 226 -31.17 -18.79 -10.34
CA ASP A 226 -32.52 -18.36 -9.97
C ASP A 226 -32.47 -17.37 -8.80
N VAL A 227 -32.85 -16.12 -9.07
CA VAL A 227 -32.86 -15.03 -8.08
C VAL A 227 -33.97 -15.24 -7.03
N ALA A 228 -35.05 -15.95 -7.36
CA ALA A 228 -36.15 -16.19 -6.43
C ALA A 228 -35.78 -17.13 -5.28
N LYS A 229 -34.69 -17.90 -5.44
CA LYS A 229 -34.14 -18.79 -4.41
C LYS A 229 -33.12 -18.08 -3.50
N VAL A 230 -32.84 -16.80 -3.76
CA VAL A 230 -31.95 -15.99 -2.91
C VAL A 230 -32.75 -15.43 -1.74
N ASP A 231 -32.34 -15.78 -0.53
CA ASP A 231 -32.89 -15.26 0.72
C ASP A 231 -32.42 -13.81 0.91
N GLN A 232 -33.31 -12.86 0.63
CA GLN A 232 -33.08 -11.45 0.89
C GLN A 232 -33.74 -11.07 2.21
N PRO A 233 -32.99 -10.58 3.22
CA PRO A 233 -33.62 -9.88 4.32
C PRO A 233 -34.26 -8.59 3.77
N VAL A 234 -35.54 -8.40 4.08
CA VAL A 234 -36.30 -7.16 3.84
C VAL A 234 -35.72 -6.02 4.67
#